data_AF-A0A6A3J3T9-F1
#
_entry.id   AF-A0A6A3J3T9-F1
#
_cell.length_a   1.000
_cell.length_b   1.000
_cell.length_c   1.000
_cell.angle_alpha   90.00
_cell.angle_beta   90.00
_cell.angle_gamma   90.00
#
_symmetry.space_group_name_H-M   'P 1'
#
loop_
_entity.id
_entity.type
_entity.pdbx_description
1 polymer ?
#
loop_
_entity_poly.entity_id
_entity_poly.type
_entity_poly.pdbx_seq_one_letter_code
_entity_poly.pdbx_strand_id
1 'polypeptide(L)'
;MQAPLRLMLHVVAALLLSARSSQLGQALHPFQRAIANDWVRLLFYVDASRDVSGQTTVVTLPHFLLEVEEEIAANVDGEFFSGGFAARASAMPVGALFTIQETREHLHGAVANYFRLADVALDSYLVFGNDSETLLPPPLLTVRADVGLETLDKRYNLTSASASEQWPAPLRMGDAAARQQETREFFDELDAMELKLVVGMKRKERPGGGVEADKLYEWTVVMRYDLLNQGHLEVTMNYDLVHVPLPEGGRRGGGEEDMPPVLVDTGVMFNWVTLVVICLYQTVEISIKWATVKSLAARQSLDHAHNADGHPLAVAWRTGAAKDFWFWIVLAVNFVTVVCLLATWRHAYRLSLDDSLCFTFASCCALQWGSLVRYLQVNTRFHILGLTLRRGLPRVMQFLVGVLPIFVGFVLFGTVMFGAKVPRFQSASTTATTLFSVANGDEVHDTFNDVAYTPWIGQIYVYSYMILFSYVVLMVCIGIIEDAFFSAVFPASWPTSDKEQGELQQNPVEARHHH
;
A
#
# COMPACT_ATOMS: atom_id res chain seq x y z
N MET A 1 4.61 0.27 44.44
CA MET A 1 3.77 1.25 43.72
C MET A 1 4.24 1.61 42.30
N GLN A 2 5.52 1.48 41.94
CA GLN A 2 6.02 1.93 40.63
C GLN A 2 5.67 1.01 39.44
N ALA A 3 5.60 -0.31 39.63
CA ALA A 3 5.27 -1.28 38.58
C ALA A 3 3.84 -1.16 37.99
N PRO A 4 2.76 -1.02 38.79
CA PRO A 4 1.41 -0.91 38.23
C PRO A 4 1.20 0.41 37.49
N LEU A 5 1.77 1.52 37.97
CA LEU A 5 1.71 2.82 37.30
C LEU A 5 2.39 2.78 35.93
N ARG A 6 3.56 2.15 35.85
CA ARG A 6 4.32 1.96 34.59
C ARG A 6 3.51 1.16 33.56
N LEU A 7 2.89 0.06 33.99
CA LEU A 7 2.04 -0.76 33.11
C LEU A 7 0.81 0.02 32.66
N MET A 8 0.10 0.66 33.59
CA MET A 8 -1.09 1.45 33.31
C MET A 8 -0.81 2.52 32.26
N LEU A 9 0.27 3.29 32.44
CA LEU A 9 0.61 4.40 31.56
C LEU A 9 1.01 3.91 30.15
N HIS A 10 1.69 2.75 30.07
CA HIS A 10 2.02 2.12 28.79
C HIS A 10 0.77 1.61 28.07
N VAL A 11 -0.17 0.98 28.79
CA VAL A 11 -1.45 0.52 28.22
C VAL A 11 -2.29 1.70 27.75
N VAL A 12 -2.35 2.79 28.53
CA VAL A 12 -3.07 4.01 28.11
C VAL A 12 -2.44 4.60 26.84
N ALA A 13 -1.11 4.66 26.73
CA ALA A 13 -0.44 5.11 25.51
C ALA A 13 -0.80 4.25 24.29
N ALA A 14 -0.80 2.91 24.45
CA ALA A 14 -1.20 1.99 23.38
C ALA A 14 -2.68 2.15 22.98
N LEU A 15 -3.58 2.32 23.95
CA LEU A 15 -5.00 2.54 23.69
C LEU A 15 -5.26 3.89 23.00
N LEU A 16 -4.54 4.94 23.37
CA LEU A 16 -4.65 6.25 22.71
C LEU A 16 -4.17 6.19 21.25
N LEU A 17 -3.07 5.50 20.98
CA LEU A 17 -2.59 5.27 19.62
C LEU A 17 -3.60 4.45 18.79
N SER A 18 -4.20 3.41 19.37
CA SER A 18 -5.25 2.62 18.73
C SER A 18 -6.53 3.43 18.45
N ALA A 19 -6.94 4.28 19.39
CA ALA A 19 -8.06 5.18 19.18
C ALA A 19 -7.74 6.20 18.06
N ARG A 20 -6.51 6.73 18.01
CA ARG A 20 -6.08 7.58 16.90
C ARG A 20 -6.11 6.86 15.56
N SER A 21 -5.64 5.61 15.50
CA SER A 21 -5.67 4.81 14.27
C SER A 21 -7.09 4.50 13.80
N SER A 22 -8.06 4.37 14.70
CA SER A 22 -9.48 4.23 14.30
C SER A 22 -10.08 5.52 13.73
N GLN A 23 -9.58 6.68 14.17
CA GLN A 23 -10.04 8.00 13.72
C GLN A 23 -9.39 8.43 12.40
N LEU A 24 -8.10 8.12 12.19
CA LEU A 24 -7.70 7.30 11.04
C LEU A 24 -8.47 7.50 9.72
N GLY A 25 -9.22 6.44 9.41
CA GLY A 25 -10.08 6.38 8.26
C GLY A 25 -11.14 7.48 8.26
N GLN A 26 -11.79 7.77 9.40
CA GLN A 26 -12.86 8.78 9.50
C GLN A 26 -12.40 10.21 9.17
N ALA A 27 -11.10 10.51 9.28
CA ALA A 27 -10.55 11.83 9.02
C ALA A 27 -10.46 12.17 7.52
N LEU A 28 -10.43 11.19 6.61
CA LEU A 28 -10.56 11.50 5.18
C LEU A 28 -12.02 11.67 4.81
N HIS A 29 -12.26 12.72 4.04
CA HIS A 29 -13.51 12.86 3.33
C HIS A 29 -13.77 11.59 2.49
N PRO A 30 -15.01 11.05 2.46
CA PRO A 30 -15.33 9.83 1.70
C PRO A 30 -14.84 9.85 0.25
N PHE A 31 -14.84 11.03 -0.38
CA PHE A 31 -14.31 11.26 -1.73
C PHE A 31 -12.77 11.14 -1.81
N GLN A 32 -12.01 11.72 -0.88
CA GLN A 32 -10.56 11.54 -0.83
C GLN A 32 -10.18 10.09 -0.53
N ARG A 33 -10.98 9.41 0.30
CA ARG A 33 -10.84 7.97 0.54
C ARG A 33 -11.17 7.16 -0.72
N ALA A 34 -12.19 7.57 -1.49
CA ALA A 34 -12.54 6.92 -2.74
C ALA A 34 -11.45 7.10 -3.81
N ILE A 35 -10.83 8.28 -3.88
CA ILE A 35 -9.66 8.58 -4.72
C ILE A 35 -8.45 7.74 -4.28
N ALA A 36 -8.17 7.65 -2.99
CA ALA A 36 -7.02 6.89 -2.48
C ALA A 36 -7.19 5.36 -2.58
N ASN A 37 -8.43 4.85 -2.52
CA ASN A 37 -8.73 3.41 -2.57
C ASN A 37 -8.98 2.88 -4.00
N ASP A 38 -8.67 3.65 -5.05
CA ASP A 38 -9.07 3.35 -6.43
C ASP A 38 -10.60 3.15 -6.62
N TRP A 39 -11.43 3.53 -5.64
CA TRP A 39 -12.89 3.54 -5.79
C TRP A 39 -13.35 4.57 -6.81
N VAL A 40 -12.46 5.42 -7.31
CA VAL A 40 -12.74 6.26 -8.48
C VAL A 40 -13.05 5.43 -9.73
N ARG A 41 -12.52 4.20 -9.85
CA ARG A 41 -13.01 3.23 -10.84
C ARG A 41 -14.53 3.01 -10.72
N LEU A 42 -15.07 3.10 -9.50
CA LEU A 42 -16.50 2.97 -9.18
C LEU A 42 -17.28 4.30 -9.22
N LEU A 43 -16.67 5.46 -9.51
CA LEU A 43 -17.35 6.77 -9.38
C LEU A 43 -18.23 7.13 -10.58
N PHE A 44 -18.28 6.28 -11.60
CA PHE A 44 -19.10 6.47 -12.78
C PHE A 44 -20.05 5.30 -12.98
N TYR A 45 -20.74 4.85 -11.92
CA TYR A 45 -22.02 4.15 -12.11
C TYR A 45 -23.06 5.18 -12.47
N VAL A 46 -23.39 5.22 -13.75
CA VAL A 46 -24.40 6.12 -14.27
C VAL A 46 -25.57 5.28 -14.76
N ASP A 47 -26.76 5.61 -14.29
CA ASP A 47 -28.00 5.01 -14.77
C ASP A 47 -28.29 5.56 -16.17
N ALA A 48 -28.11 4.72 -17.19
CA ALA A 48 -28.45 5.03 -18.56
C ALA A 48 -29.77 4.33 -18.96
N SER A 49 -30.61 5.02 -19.72
CA SER A 49 -31.85 4.45 -20.25
C SER A 49 -31.60 3.75 -21.58
N ARG A 50 -31.66 2.43 -21.59
CA ARG A 50 -31.50 1.57 -22.76
C ARG A 50 -32.84 1.29 -23.42
N ASP A 51 -33.01 1.61 -24.71
CA ASP A 51 -34.18 1.18 -25.48
C ASP A 51 -33.92 -0.18 -26.13
N VAL A 52 -34.48 -1.25 -25.57
CA VAL A 52 -34.42 -2.59 -26.17
C VAL A 52 -35.76 -2.89 -26.79
N SER A 53 -35.83 -2.98 -28.12
CA SER A 53 -37.04 -3.38 -28.84
C SER A 53 -38.30 -2.55 -28.47
N GLY A 54 -38.14 -1.25 -28.24
CA GLY A 54 -39.23 -0.32 -27.90
C GLY A 54 -39.59 -0.28 -26.41
N GLN A 55 -38.73 -0.81 -25.54
CA GLN A 55 -38.89 -0.77 -24.09
C GLN A 55 -37.63 -0.18 -23.44
N THR A 56 -37.79 0.99 -22.81
CA THR A 56 -36.73 1.66 -22.05
C THR A 56 -36.49 0.94 -20.71
N THR A 57 -35.29 0.39 -20.56
CA THR A 57 -34.78 -0.27 -19.34
C THR A 57 -33.62 0.53 -18.78
N VAL A 58 -33.59 0.75 -17.47
CA VAL A 58 -32.49 1.48 -16.81
C VAL A 58 -31.36 0.49 -16.53
N VAL A 59 -30.15 0.80 -17.02
CA VAL A 59 -28.95 -0.02 -16.83
C VAL A 59 -27.89 0.84 -16.15
N THR A 60 -27.30 0.32 -15.08
CA THR A 60 -26.14 0.91 -14.40
C THR A 60 -24.88 0.57 -15.18
N LEU A 61 -24.26 1.56 -15.80
CA LEU A 61 -23.03 1.43 -16.57
C LEU A 61 -21.81 1.54 -15.65
N PRO A 62 -21.01 0.48 -15.39
CA PRO A 62 -19.76 0.61 -14.66
C PRO A 62 -18.72 1.32 -15.54
N HIS A 63 -18.36 2.55 -15.19
CA HIS A 63 -17.38 3.39 -15.92
C HIS A 63 -17.99 4.13 -17.13
N PHE A 64 -18.97 5.00 -16.89
CA PHE A 64 -19.61 5.86 -17.90
C PHE A 64 -18.66 6.56 -18.90
N LEU A 65 -17.43 6.95 -18.51
CA LEU A 65 -16.47 7.56 -19.43
C LEU A 65 -15.77 6.57 -20.38
N LEU A 66 -15.87 5.25 -20.14
CA LEU A 66 -15.22 4.18 -20.92
C LEU A 66 -16.22 3.33 -21.73
N GLU A 67 -17.53 3.51 -21.52
CA GLU A 67 -18.56 2.64 -22.12
C GLU A 67 -19.30 3.31 -23.28
N VAL A 68 -19.41 2.61 -24.42
CA VAL A 68 -20.38 2.93 -25.48
C VAL A 68 -21.63 2.07 -25.26
N GLU A 69 -22.81 2.65 -25.44
CA GLU A 69 -24.14 2.03 -25.21
C GLU A 69 -24.47 0.82 -26.12
N GLU A 70 -23.59 0.44 -27.07
CA GLU A 70 -23.80 -0.66 -28.02
C GLU A 70 -22.66 -1.69 -27.98
N GLU A 71 -22.57 -2.52 -26.93
CA GLU A 71 -22.12 -3.93 -27.03
C GLU A 71 -22.28 -4.69 -25.68
N ILE A 72 -23.48 -4.66 -25.10
CA ILE A 72 -23.96 -5.69 -24.15
C ILE A 72 -24.81 -6.71 -24.94
N ALA A 73 -24.23 -7.20 -26.04
CA ALA A 73 -24.86 -8.15 -26.95
C ALA A 73 -24.10 -9.48 -27.01
N ALA A 74 -23.30 -9.82 -26.00
CA ALA A 74 -22.83 -11.19 -25.79
C ALA A 74 -22.21 -11.32 -24.40
N ASN A 75 -23.00 -11.77 -23.41
CA ASN A 75 -22.65 -12.90 -22.56
C ASN A 75 -23.40 -12.91 -21.24
N VAL A 76 -24.43 -13.74 -21.20
CA VAL A 76 -24.73 -14.46 -19.97
C VAL A 76 -24.14 -15.88 -20.03
N ASP A 77 -23.77 -16.43 -21.20
CA ASP A 77 -23.51 -17.88 -21.32
C ASP A 77 -22.39 -18.37 -22.28
N GLY A 78 -21.49 -17.55 -22.87
CA GLY A 78 -20.52 -18.09 -23.85
C GLY A 78 -19.21 -17.31 -24.10
N GLU A 79 -18.09 -17.87 -23.62
CA GLU A 79 -16.71 -17.48 -23.93
C GLU A 79 -16.33 -16.02 -23.63
N PHE A 80 -15.46 -15.89 -22.63
CA PHE A 80 -14.82 -14.72 -22.02
C PHE A 80 -14.25 -13.62 -22.97
N PHE A 81 -14.22 -13.85 -24.29
CA PHE A 81 -13.64 -12.95 -25.29
C PHE A 81 -14.66 -12.21 -26.18
N SER A 82 -15.97 -12.43 -26.00
CA SER A 82 -17.02 -11.82 -26.83
C SER A 82 -17.64 -10.53 -26.26
N GLY A 83 -17.19 -10.06 -25.09
CA GLY A 83 -17.68 -8.80 -24.50
C GLY A 83 -16.97 -7.56 -25.07
N GLY A 84 -17.71 -6.45 -25.19
CA GLY A 84 -17.18 -5.13 -25.55
C GLY A 84 -16.00 -4.69 -24.67
N PHE A 85 -15.34 -3.57 -25.04
CA PHE A 85 -14.11 -3.10 -24.40
C PHE A 85 -14.15 -3.08 -22.86
N ALA A 86 -15.28 -2.71 -22.25
CA ALA A 86 -15.45 -2.68 -20.79
C ALA A 86 -15.40 -4.06 -20.12
N ALA A 87 -15.93 -5.11 -20.75
CA ALA A 87 -15.83 -6.48 -20.23
C ALA A 87 -14.36 -6.94 -20.21
N ARG A 88 -13.59 -6.59 -21.25
CA ARG A 88 -12.16 -6.89 -21.37
C ARG A 88 -11.30 -6.05 -20.43
N ALA A 89 -11.63 -4.77 -20.25
CA ALA A 89 -10.95 -3.84 -19.33
C ALA A 89 -11.26 -4.11 -17.85
N SER A 90 -12.38 -4.77 -17.51
CA SER A 90 -12.72 -5.13 -16.13
C SER A 90 -11.94 -6.35 -15.60
N ALA A 91 -11.43 -7.20 -16.49
CA ALA A 91 -10.74 -8.44 -16.16
C ALA A 91 -9.20 -8.31 -16.16
N MET A 92 -8.66 -7.23 -16.72
CA MET A 92 -7.23 -6.95 -16.78
C MET A 92 -6.94 -5.53 -16.26
N PRO A 93 -5.78 -5.28 -15.65
CA PRO A 93 -5.42 -3.93 -15.17
C PRO A 93 -5.27 -2.89 -16.30
N VAL A 94 -5.25 -3.32 -17.56
CA VAL A 94 -5.10 -2.52 -18.78
C VAL A 94 -6.14 -2.99 -19.80
N GLY A 95 -6.92 -2.06 -20.37
CA GLY A 95 -7.84 -2.38 -21.47
C GLY A 95 -7.07 -2.52 -22.78
N ALA A 96 -7.50 -3.39 -23.70
CA ALA A 96 -6.85 -3.55 -25.00
C ALA A 96 -7.84 -3.36 -26.16
N LEU A 97 -7.48 -2.51 -27.11
CA LEU A 97 -8.22 -2.28 -28.36
C LEU A 97 -7.47 -2.98 -29.50
N PHE A 98 -8.19 -3.78 -30.30
CA PHE A 98 -7.58 -4.61 -31.33
C PHE A 98 -7.86 -4.12 -32.75
N THR A 99 -8.86 -3.24 -32.92
CA THR A 99 -9.22 -2.72 -34.24
C THR A 99 -9.23 -1.19 -34.29
N ILE A 100 -8.96 -0.65 -35.49
CA ILE A 100 -9.03 0.80 -35.76
C ILE A 100 -10.45 1.31 -35.54
N GLN A 101 -11.45 0.52 -35.95
CA GLN A 101 -12.86 0.89 -35.81
C GLN A 101 -13.26 0.98 -34.33
N GLU A 102 -12.90 -0.04 -33.54
CA GLU A 102 -13.10 -0.07 -32.09
C GLU A 102 -12.38 1.10 -31.38
N THR A 103 -11.17 1.46 -31.85
CA THR A 103 -10.42 2.62 -31.33
C THR A 103 -11.15 3.93 -31.58
N ARG A 104 -11.71 4.11 -32.79
CA ARG A 104 -12.51 5.29 -33.12
C ARG A 104 -13.77 5.35 -32.26
N GLU A 105 -14.49 4.24 -32.17
CA GLU A 105 -15.72 4.15 -31.37
C GLU A 105 -15.47 4.47 -29.90
N HIS A 106 -14.40 3.92 -29.31
CA HIS A 106 -14.02 4.19 -27.93
C HIS A 106 -13.67 5.67 -27.70
N LEU A 107 -12.83 6.27 -28.56
CA LEU A 107 -12.43 7.67 -28.43
C LEU A 107 -13.61 8.64 -28.57
N HIS A 108 -14.46 8.43 -29.59
CA HIS A 108 -15.66 9.25 -29.79
C HIS A 108 -16.68 9.05 -28.67
N GLY A 109 -16.83 7.81 -28.19
CA GLY A 109 -17.67 7.46 -27.04
C GLY A 109 -17.25 8.17 -25.76
N ALA A 110 -15.97 8.12 -25.41
CA ALA A 110 -15.44 8.77 -24.22
C ALA A 110 -15.69 10.30 -24.21
N VAL A 111 -15.50 10.95 -25.35
CA VAL A 111 -15.75 12.40 -25.50
C VAL A 111 -17.26 12.71 -25.49
N ALA A 112 -18.09 11.90 -26.14
CA ALA A 112 -19.54 12.08 -26.10
C ALA A 112 -20.09 11.92 -24.66
N ASN A 113 -19.59 10.94 -23.92
CA ASN A 113 -19.98 10.71 -22.53
C ASN A 113 -19.48 11.82 -21.60
N TYR A 114 -18.31 12.41 -21.86
CA TYR A 114 -17.84 13.60 -21.14
C TYR A 114 -18.85 14.75 -21.25
N PHE A 115 -19.38 15.04 -22.45
CA PHE A 115 -20.39 16.10 -22.64
C PHE A 115 -21.75 15.76 -22.02
N ARG A 116 -22.11 14.48 -21.93
CA ARG A 116 -23.33 14.01 -21.25
C ARG A 116 -23.19 13.97 -19.73
N LEU A 117 -21.98 14.04 -19.18
CA LEU A 117 -21.71 13.76 -17.76
C LEU A 117 -22.54 14.63 -16.82
N ALA A 118 -22.71 15.93 -17.14
CA ALA A 118 -23.50 16.84 -16.31
C ALA A 118 -25.00 16.47 -16.24
N ASP A 119 -25.55 15.83 -17.27
CA ASP A 119 -26.97 15.50 -17.37
C ASP A 119 -27.30 14.13 -16.76
N VAL A 120 -26.34 13.20 -16.77
CA VAL A 120 -26.59 11.81 -16.34
C VAL A 120 -26.01 11.50 -14.96
N ALA A 121 -25.00 12.24 -14.50
CA ALA A 121 -24.42 12.01 -13.18
C ALA A 121 -25.34 12.47 -12.03
N LEU A 122 -25.22 11.81 -10.88
CA LEU A 122 -25.99 12.13 -9.66
C LEU A 122 -25.59 13.46 -8.99
N ASP A 123 -24.37 13.95 -9.23
CA ASP A 123 -23.83 15.16 -8.62
C ASP A 123 -23.67 16.28 -9.65
N SER A 124 -23.61 17.54 -9.18
CA SER A 124 -23.50 18.70 -10.06
C SER A 124 -22.09 18.87 -10.60
N TYR A 125 -21.81 18.23 -11.73
CA TYR A 125 -20.57 18.38 -12.49
C TYR A 125 -20.67 19.54 -13.49
N LEU A 126 -19.57 20.26 -13.62
CA LEU A 126 -19.35 21.29 -14.63
C LEU A 126 -18.44 20.70 -15.71
N VAL A 127 -18.92 20.74 -16.94
CA VAL A 127 -18.21 20.26 -18.13
C VAL A 127 -17.86 21.47 -19.00
N PHE A 128 -16.86 21.36 -19.86
CA PHE A 128 -16.55 22.39 -20.85
C PHE A 128 -17.77 22.69 -21.74
N GLY A 129 -18.14 23.96 -21.85
CA GLY A 129 -19.25 24.45 -22.66
C GLY A 129 -19.29 25.98 -22.65
N ASN A 130 -20.23 26.58 -23.38
CA ASN A 130 -20.28 28.03 -23.64
C ASN A 130 -20.23 28.91 -22.38
N ASP A 131 -20.77 28.42 -21.24
CA ASP A 131 -20.80 29.17 -19.97
C ASP A 131 -19.56 28.92 -19.08
N SER A 132 -18.77 27.87 -19.37
CA SER A 132 -17.62 27.41 -18.57
C SER A 132 -16.28 27.51 -19.31
N GLU A 133 -16.24 28.07 -20.53
CA GLU A 133 -15.03 28.22 -21.36
C GLU A 133 -13.88 28.98 -20.65
N THR A 134 -14.21 29.84 -19.70
CA THR A 134 -13.23 30.62 -18.93
C THR A 134 -12.74 29.91 -17.67
N LEU A 135 -13.39 28.82 -17.26
CA LEU A 135 -13.17 28.10 -16.01
C LEU A 135 -12.51 26.73 -16.21
N LEU A 136 -12.80 26.04 -17.33
CA LEU A 136 -12.29 24.71 -17.61
C LEU A 136 -11.72 24.65 -19.04
N PRO A 137 -10.59 23.93 -19.27
CA PRO A 137 -10.09 23.70 -20.62
C PRO A 137 -10.95 22.67 -21.38
N PRO A 138 -11.01 22.74 -22.73
CA PRO A 138 -11.68 21.72 -23.53
C PRO A 138 -10.96 20.36 -23.44
N PRO A 139 -11.68 19.25 -23.68
CA PRO A 139 -11.06 17.96 -23.96
C PRO A 139 -9.93 18.07 -24.98
N LEU A 140 -8.77 17.51 -24.65
CA LEU A 140 -7.56 17.60 -25.43
C LEU A 140 -7.09 16.20 -25.83
N LEU A 141 -6.99 15.95 -27.13
CA LEU A 141 -6.32 14.77 -27.67
C LEU A 141 -4.91 15.14 -28.13
N THR A 142 -3.90 14.49 -27.54
CA THR A 142 -2.51 14.59 -27.98
C THR A 142 -2.15 13.30 -28.70
N VAL A 143 -1.65 13.41 -29.92
CA VAL A 143 -1.18 12.28 -30.73
C VAL A 143 0.32 12.41 -30.88
N ARG A 144 1.06 11.41 -30.41
CA ARG A 144 2.49 11.30 -30.58
C ARG A 144 2.79 10.35 -31.74
N ALA A 145 3.52 10.85 -32.72
CA ALA A 145 3.94 10.08 -33.87
C ALA A 145 5.47 10.11 -34.04
N ASP A 146 6.05 8.97 -34.40
CA ASP A 146 7.46 8.80 -34.71
C ASP A 146 7.69 8.98 -36.21
N VAL A 147 8.17 10.17 -36.60
CA VAL A 147 8.50 10.48 -37.99
C VAL A 147 10.02 10.45 -38.15
N GLY A 148 10.56 9.26 -38.41
CA GLY A 148 11.99 9.07 -38.62
C GLY A 148 12.80 8.99 -37.31
N LEU A 149 13.52 10.06 -36.96
CA LEU A 149 14.34 10.16 -35.73
C LEU A 149 13.78 11.16 -34.70
N GLU A 150 12.66 11.82 -35.01
CA GLU A 150 12.02 12.82 -34.15
C GLU A 150 10.61 12.37 -33.76
N THR A 151 10.28 12.55 -32.47
CA THR A 151 8.94 12.37 -31.92
C THR A 151 8.16 13.68 -32.08
N LEU A 152 7.00 13.62 -32.72
CA LEU A 152 6.17 14.80 -32.98
C LEU A 152 4.82 14.68 -32.26
N ASP A 153 4.56 15.60 -31.34
CA ASP A 153 3.31 15.70 -30.58
C ASP A 153 2.34 16.68 -31.26
N LYS A 154 1.23 16.19 -31.82
CA LYS A 154 0.13 17.00 -32.37
C LYS A 154 -1.01 17.09 -31.36
N ARG A 155 -1.57 18.29 -31.18
CA ARG A 155 -2.65 18.57 -30.20
C ARG A 155 -3.94 18.95 -30.91
N TYR A 156 -5.04 18.34 -30.49
CA TYR A 156 -6.38 18.52 -31.05
C TYR A 156 -7.35 18.90 -29.92
N ASN A 157 -7.88 20.12 -29.97
CA ASN A 157 -8.87 20.61 -29.01
C ASN A 157 -10.27 20.19 -29.48
N LEU A 158 -10.97 19.40 -28.67
CA LEU A 158 -12.30 18.88 -29.00
C LEU A 158 -13.32 19.72 -28.23
N THR A 159 -14.01 20.62 -28.93
CA THR A 159 -14.97 21.56 -28.34
C THR A 159 -16.42 21.07 -28.45
N SER A 160 -16.69 20.04 -29.25
CA SER A 160 -18.04 19.49 -29.42
C SER A 160 -18.01 17.98 -29.70
N ALA A 161 -19.02 17.27 -29.20
CA ALA A 161 -19.22 15.83 -29.44
C ALA A 161 -19.46 15.48 -30.93
N SER A 162 -20.06 16.38 -31.71
CA SER A 162 -20.49 16.11 -33.10
C SER A 162 -19.56 16.69 -34.16
N ALA A 163 -18.54 17.47 -33.78
CA ALA A 163 -17.64 18.15 -34.70
C ALA A 163 -16.52 17.21 -35.20
N SER A 164 -16.84 16.40 -36.21
CA SER A 164 -15.90 15.45 -36.83
C SER A 164 -14.63 16.12 -37.38
N GLU A 165 -14.66 17.39 -37.75
CA GLU A 165 -13.51 18.12 -38.31
C GLU A 165 -12.37 18.33 -37.31
N GLN A 166 -12.67 18.34 -36.01
CA GLN A 166 -11.72 18.58 -34.93
C GLN A 166 -10.82 17.36 -34.65
N TRP A 167 -11.25 16.18 -35.11
CA TRP A 167 -10.49 14.94 -35.01
C TRP A 167 -9.46 14.83 -36.14
N PRO A 168 -8.32 14.17 -35.89
CA PRO A 168 -7.40 13.75 -36.95
C PRO A 168 -8.17 12.97 -38.02
N ALA A 169 -7.92 13.24 -39.31
CA ALA A 169 -8.65 12.59 -40.40
C ALA A 169 -8.70 11.04 -40.30
N PRO A 170 -7.62 10.35 -39.86
CA PRO A 170 -7.63 8.90 -39.60
C PRO A 170 -8.55 8.41 -38.47
N LEU A 171 -8.91 9.28 -37.52
CA LEU A 171 -9.75 8.97 -36.35
C LEU A 171 -11.20 9.46 -36.50
N ARG A 172 -11.57 10.03 -37.66
CA ARG A 172 -12.95 10.46 -37.94
C ARG A 172 -13.86 9.26 -38.22
N MET A 173 -15.15 9.42 -37.95
CA MET A 173 -16.20 8.42 -38.19
C MET A 173 -17.02 8.75 -39.44
N GLY A 174 -17.59 7.72 -40.10
CA GLY A 174 -18.48 7.86 -41.25
C GLY A 174 -17.81 8.41 -42.51
N ASP A 175 -18.56 9.18 -43.30
CA ASP A 175 -18.13 9.71 -44.61
C ASP A 175 -16.97 10.72 -44.52
N ALA A 176 -16.66 11.22 -43.32
CA ALA A 176 -15.56 12.12 -43.05
C ALA A 176 -14.23 11.40 -42.72
N ALA A 177 -14.23 10.07 -42.65
CA ALA A 177 -13.05 9.25 -42.39
C ALA A 177 -12.02 9.34 -43.52
N ALA A 178 -10.74 9.39 -43.17
CA ALA A 178 -9.65 9.31 -44.15
C ALA A 178 -9.68 8.00 -44.95
N ARG A 179 -9.01 8.01 -46.10
CA ARG A 179 -8.87 6.79 -46.90
C ARG A 179 -8.12 5.72 -46.10
N GLN A 180 -8.35 4.45 -46.45
CA GLN A 180 -7.72 3.33 -45.75
C GLN A 180 -6.19 3.41 -45.75
N GLN A 181 -5.59 3.85 -46.86
CA GLN A 181 -4.14 4.01 -46.97
C GLN A 181 -3.59 5.09 -46.03
N GLU A 182 -4.20 6.27 -46.01
CA GLU A 182 -3.83 7.38 -45.10
C GLU A 182 -4.04 7.00 -43.63
N THR A 183 -5.09 6.23 -43.35
CA THR A 183 -5.34 5.70 -42.00
C THR A 183 -4.23 4.73 -41.59
N ARG A 184 -3.77 3.87 -42.51
CA ARG A 184 -2.72 2.90 -42.21
C ARG A 184 -1.39 3.58 -41.94
N GLU A 185 -1.01 4.55 -42.79
CA GLU A 185 0.20 5.36 -42.61
C GLU A 185 0.20 6.05 -41.24
N PHE A 186 -0.95 6.59 -40.81
CA PHE A 186 -1.08 7.19 -39.48
C PHE A 186 -0.82 6.22 -38.32
N PHE A 187 -1.39 5.01 -38.35
CA PHE A 187 -1.17 4.02 -37.29
C PHE A 187 0.22 3.37 -37.34
N ASP A 188 0.87 3.35 -38.50
CA ASP A 188 2.26 2.90 -38.62
C ASP A 188 3.25 3.93 -38.05
N GLU A 189 2.93 5.23 -38.09
CA GLU A 189 3.69 6.31 -37.46
C GLU A 189 3.31 6.55 -35.98
N LEU A 190 2.22 5.96 -35.49
CA LEU A 190 1.68 6.24 -34.16
C LEU A 190 2.49 5.57 -33.04
N ASP A 191 2.98 6.34 -32.07
CA ASP A 191 3.61 5.82 -30.84
C ASP A 191 2.58 5.73 -29.71
N ALA A 192 1.94 6.86 -29.39
CA ALA A 192 0.94 6.93 -28.32
C ALA A 192 -0.11 8.01 -28.56
N MET A 193 -1.29 7.84 -27.97
CA MET A 193 -2.32 8.89 -27.87
C MET A 193 -2.66 9.17 -26.41
N GLU A 194 -2.95 10.42 -26.09
CA GLU A 194 -3.36 10.85 -24.76
C GLU A 194 -4.63 11.70 -24.87
N LEU A 195 -5.73 11.23 -24.28
CA LEU A 195 -6.98 11.97 -24.18
C LEU A 195 -7.11 12.51 -22.76
N LYS A 196 -7.02 13.84 -22.63
CA LYS A 196 -7.17 14.57 -21.37
C LYS A 196 -8.55 15.20 -21.29
N LEU A 197 -9.29 14.86 -20.25
CA LEU A 197 -10.62 15.38 -19.92
C LEU A 197 -10.55 16.09 -18.57
N VAL A 198 -11.17 17.27 -18.46
CA VAL A 198 -11.18 18.04 -17.21
C VAL A 198 -12.63 18.30 -16.80
N VAL A 199 -13.01 17.83 -15.62
CA VAL A 199 -14.35 17.96 -15.05
C VAL A 199 -14.28 18.88 -13.83
N GLY A 200 -15.08 19.92 -13.80
CA GLY A 200 -15.28 20.74 -12.61
C GLY A 200 -16.34 20.11 -11.70
N MET A 201 -16.16 20.21 -10.39
CA MET A 201 -17.15 19.80 -9.41
C MET A 201 -17.43 20.98 -8.49
N LYS A 202 -18.66 21.50 -8.54
CA LYS A 202 -19.06 22.63 -7.70
C LYS A 202 -19.69 22.10 -6.43
N ARG A 203 -19.11 22.44 -5.27
CA ARG A 203 -19.63 21.98 -3.98
C ARG A 203 -19.85 23.13 -3.01
N LYS A 204 -21.04 23.13 -2.42
CA LYS A 204 -21.38 24.02 -1.31
C LYS A 204 -20.81 23.44 -0.02
N GLU A 205 -19.77 24.06 0.51
CA GLU A 205 -19.29 23.76 1.86
C GLU A 205 -19.74 24.88 2.80
N ARG A 206 -20.21 24.48 3.99
CA ARG A 206 -20.51 25.41 5.08
C ARG A 206 -19.35 25.34 6.09
N PRO A 207 -18.28 26.14 5.92
CA PRO A 207 -17.18 26.11 6.87
C PRO A 207 -17.67 26.62 8.23
N GLY A 208 -17.61 25.77 9.26
CA GLY A 208 -17.75 26.16 10.67
C GLY A 208 -19.00 26.98 11.02
N GLY A 209 -20.16 26.67 10.43
CA GLY A 209 -21.41 27.38 10.72
C GLY A 209 -21.54 28.79 10.12
N GLY A 210 -20.62 29.19 9.23
CA GLY A 210 -20.67 30.43 8.46
C GLY A 210 -21.50 30.36 7.17
N VAL A 211 -21.36 31.38 6.31
CA VAL A 211 -22.02 31.48 4.99
C VAL A 211 -21.54 30.34 4.09
N GLU A 212 -22.45 29.74 3.32
CA GLU A 212 -22.12 28.73 2.31
C GLU A 212 -21.21 29.34 1.25
N ALA A 213 -20.01 28.79 1.12
CA ALA A 213 -19.07 29.16 0.06
C ALA A 213 -19.07 28.04 -0.98
N ASP A 214 -19.21 28.41 -2.25
CA ASP A 214 -19.02 27.49 -3.36
C ASP A 214 -17.51 27.24 -3.51
N LYS A 215 -17.07 25.99 -3.44
CA LYS A 215 -15.72 25.57 -3.82
C LYS A 215 -15.78 24.83 -5.16
N LEU A 216 -14.80 25.07 -6.01
CA LEU A 216 -14.62 24.37 -7.28
C LEU A 216 -13.44 23.41 -7.17
N TYR A 217 -13.70 22.14 -7.41
CA TYR A 217 -12.66 21.13 -7.55
C TYR A 217 -12.49 20.81 -9.04
N GLU A 218 -11.25 20.82 -9.52
CA GLU A 218 -10.90 20.41 -10.88
C GLU A 218 -10.43 18.96 -10.85
N TRP A 219 -11.12 18.11 -11.60
CA TRP A 219 -10.79 16.70 -11.75
C TRP A 219 -10.27 16.46 -13.16
N THR A 220 -8.99 16.13 -13.28
CA THR A 220 -8.36 15.76 -14.54
C THR A 220 -8.38 14.25 -14.69
N VAL A 221 -8.91 13.76 -15.81
CA VAL A 221 -8.85 12.36 -16.24
C VAL A 221 -7.98 12.29 -17.49
N VAL A 222 -6.97 11.41 -17.48
CA VAL A 222 -6.04 11.21 -18.60
C VAL A 222 -6.11 9.75 -19.03
N MET A 223 -6.62 9.51 -20.24
CA MET A 223 -6.59 8.19 -20.87
C MET A 223 -5.40 8.13 -21.82
N ARG A 224 -4.53 7.15 -21.65
CA ARG A 224 -3.34 6.95 -22.47
C ARG A 224 -3.50 5.65 -23.26
N TYR A 225 -3.23 5.74 -24.56
CA TYR A 225 -3.33 4.68 -25.56
C TYR A 225 -1.93 4.43 -26.11
N ASP A 226 -1.28 3.33 -25.72
CA ASP A 226 0.08 3.00 -26.13
C ASP A 226 0.07 1.91 -27.20
N LEU A 227 0.75 2.14 -28.34
CA LEU A 227 0.88 1.17 -29.42
C LEU A 227 2.18 0.38 -29.26
N LEU A 228 2.18 -0.65 -28.41
CA LEU A 228 3.38 -1.43 -28.11
C LEU A 228 3.71 -2.48 -29.17
N ASN A 229 3.89 -2.13 -30.45
CA ASN A 229 4.37 -3.02 -31.54
C ASN A 229 3.69 -4.41 -31.68
N GLN A 230 2.57 -4.67 -31.00
CA GLN A 230 1.94 -5.99 -30.83
C GLN A 230 0.54 -6.05 -31.45
N GLY A 231 0.24 -5.13 -32.38
CA GLY A 231 -1.02 -5.12 -33.14
C GLY A 231 -2.26 -4.77 -32.33
N HIS A 232 -2.10 -4.25 -31.11
CA HIS A 232 -3.17 -3.77 -30.24
C HIS A 232 -2.74 -2.50 -29.53
N LEU A 233 -3.71 -1.69 -29.12
CA LEU A 233 -3.52 -0.48 -28.32
C LEU A 233 -3.86 -0.79 -26.87
N GLU A 234 -2.89 -0.59 -25.97
CA GLU A 234 -3.11 -0.68 -24.54
C GLU A 234 -3.68 0.64 -24.02
N VAL A 235 -4.78 0.57 -23.29
CA VAL A 235 -5.51 1.71 -22.73
C VAL A 235 -5.35 1.72 -21.22
N THR A 236 -4.79 2.80 -20.72
CA THR A 236 -4.64 3.08 -19.29
C THR A 236 -5.36 4.37 -18.92
N MET A 237 -6.02 4.39 -17.77
CA MET A 237 -6.72 5.58 -17.27
C MET A 237 -6.06 6.04 -15.97
N ASN A 238 -5.51 7.25 -16.01
CA ASN A 238 -4.97 7.96 -14.86
C ASN A 238 -5.87 9.13 -14.49
N TYR A 239 -5.86 9.54 -13.22
CA TYR A 239 -6.69 10.63 -12.74
C TYR A 239 -5.96 11.46 -11.69
N ASP A 240 -6.22 12.76 -11.66
CA ASP A 240 -5.66 13.71 -10.68
C ASP A 240 -6.73 14.73 -10.27
N LEU A 241 -6.81 15.05 -8.98
CA LEU A 241 -7.78 16.01 -8.44
C LEU A 241 -7.05 17.20 -7.83
N VAL A 242 -7.28 18.39 -8.39
CA VAL A 242 -6.69 19.64 -7.94
C VAL A 242 -7.79 20.62 -7.51
N HIS A 243 -7.65 21.23 -6.33
CA HIS A 243 -8.56 22.28 -5.90
C HIS A 243 -8.20 23.61 -6.58
N VAL A 244 -9.18 24.25 -7.25
CA VAL A 244 -8.97 25.53 -7.94
C VAL A 244 -9.76 26.63 -7.23
N PRO A 245 -9.11 27.67 -6.71
CA PRO A 245 -9.82 28.78 -6.09
C PRO A 245 -10.64 29.54 -7.15
N LEU A 246 -11.94 29.72 -6.89
CA LEU A 246 -12.82 30.51 -7.76
C LEU A 246 -12.40 31.99 -7.75
N PRO A 247 -12.30 32.65 -8.92
CA PRO A 247 -12.09 34.09 -9.00
C PRO A 247 -13.41 34.82 -8.70
N GLU A 248 -13.83 34.88 -7.43
CA GLU A 248 -14.88 35.82 -7.03
C GLU A 248 -14.30 37.23 -6.93
N GLY A 249 -15.01 38.17 -7.59
CA GLY A 249 -14.62 39.56 -7.69
C GLY A 249 -14.36 40.21 -6.33
N GLY A 250 -13.12 40.66 -6.12
CA GLY A 250 -12.81 41.69 -5.13
C GLY A 250 -12.52 41.20 -3.71
N ARG A 251 -11.52 40.32 -3.53
CA ARG A 251 -10.56 40.40 -2.41
C ARG A 251 -9.37 39.49 -2.69
N ARG A 252 -8.26 40.06 -3.15
CA ARG A 252 -6.93 39.44 -3.04
C ARG A 252 -6.56 39.36 -1.56
N GLY A 253 -7.04 38.34 -0.87
CA GLY A 253 -6.41 37.81 0.33
C GLY A 253 -5.36 36.79 -0.12
N GLY A 254 -4.12 36.95 0.33
CA GLY A 254 -3.04 36.03 0.00
C GLY A 254 -3.34 34.60 0.42
N GLY A 255 -2.71 33.65 -0.27
CA GLY A 255 -2.84 32.22 0.01
C GLY A 255 -2.53 31.90 1.47
N GLU A 256 -3.58 31.61 2.20
CA GLU A 256 -3.55 30.83 3.42
C GLU A 256 -4.76 29.90 3.29
N GLU A 257 -4.51 28.59 3.33
CA GLU A 257 -5.55 27.57 3.38
C GLU A 257 -6.52 27.94 4.52
N ASP A 258 -7.68 28.51 4.17
CA ASP A 258 -8.71 28.94 5.12
C ASP A 258 -9.26 27.70 5.84
N MET A 259 -8.65 27.38 6.99
CA MET A 259 -8.92 26.22 7.83
C MET A 259 -9.30 26.71 9.23
N PRO A 260 -10.25 26.07 9.93
CA PRO A 260 -10.70 26.47 11.25
C PRO A 260 -9.54 26.66 12.23
N PRO A 261 -9.68 27.57 13.21
CA PRO A 261 -8.62 27.86 14.16
C PRO A 261 -8.18 26.58 14.90
N VAL A 262 -6.86 26.34 14.85
CA VAL A 262 -6.09 25.18 15.35
C VAL A 262 -6.44 24.71 16.78
N LEU A 263 -7.14 25.54 17.54
CA LEU A 263 -7.48 25.31 18.94
C LEU A 263 -8.82 24.60 19.16
N VAL A 264 -9.66 24.41 18.13
CA VAL A 264 -11.03 23.88 18.30
C VAL A 264 -11.26 22.53 17.60
N ASP A 265 -10.25 21.97 16.93
CA ASP A 265 -10.37 20.65 16.30
C ASP A 265 -10.16 19.52 17.34
N THR A 266 -11.17 18.66 17.48
CA THR A 266 -11.18 17.52 18.43
C THR A 266 -9.99 16.58 18.22
N GLY A 267 -9.47 16.49 16.99
CA GLY A 267 -8.28 15.70 16.65
C GLY A 267 -6.96 16.27 17.17
N VAL A 268 -6.81 17.60 17.25
CA VAL A 268 -5.57 18.24 17.73
C VAL A 268 -5.45 18.09 19.25
N MET A 269 -6.56 18.26 19.97
CA MET A 269 -6.62 17.98 21.41
C MET A 269 -6.30 16.52 21.71
N PHE A 270 -6.80 15.58 20.91
CA PHE A 270 -6.49 14.16 21.06
C PHE A 270 -4.99 13.87 20.85
N ASN A 271 -4.36 14.48 19.85
CA ASN A 271 -2.92 14.35 19.60
C ASN A 271 -2.10 14.92 20.77
N TRP A 272 -2.49 16.08 21.33
CA TRP A 272 -1.87 16.65 22.53
C TRP A 272 -1.93 15.69 23.72
N VAL A 273 -3.11 15.14 24.01
CA VAL A 273 -3.28 14.18 25.12
C VAL A 273 -2.40 12.95 24.91
N THR A 274 -2.35 12.43 23.69
CA THR A 274 -1.52 11.28 23.33
C THR A 274 -0.03 11.58 23.52
N LEU A 275 0.45 12.73 23.04
CA LEU A 275 1.84 13.17 23.21
C LEU A 275 2.20 13.34 24.69
N VAL A 276 1.32 13.97 25.48
CA VAL A 276 1.53 14.18 26.92
C VAL A 276 1.66 12.84 27.65
N VAL A 277 0.79 11.88 27.35
CA VAL A 277 0.83 10.54 27.96
C VAL A 277 2.12 9.79 27.57
N ILE A 278 2.54 9.83 26.30
CA ILE A 278 3.78 9.20 25.85
C ILE A 278 5.01 9.85 26.51
N CYS A 279 5.03 11.18 26.60
CA CYS A 279 6.13 11.90 27.27
C CYS A 279 6.16 11.61 28.78
N LEU A 280 5.01 11.57 29.44
CA LEU A 280 4.90 11.19 30.85
C LEU A 280 5.40 9.75 31.07
N TYR A 281 5.04 8.84 30.16
CA TYR A 281 5.51 7.47 30.20
C TYR A 281 7.03 7.38 30.08
N GLN A 282 7.59 8.06 29.09
CA GLN A 282 9.02 8.03 28.83
C GLN A 282 9.83 8.68 29.96
N THR A 283 9.32 9.76 30.57
CA THR A 283 9.98 10.40 31.73
C THR A 283 9.94 9.52 32.96
N VAL A 284 8.83 8.83 33.22
CA VAL A 284 8.75 7.82 34.30
C VAL A 284 9.76 6.69 34.06
N GLU A 285 9.84 6.13 32.85
CA GLU A 285 10.82 5.10 32.48
C GLU A 285 12.26 5.54 32.69
N ILE A 286 12.62 6.73 32.19
CA ILE A 286 13.96 7.30 32.36
C ILE A 286 14.25 7.53 33.84
N SER A 287 13.29 8.03 34.63
CA SER A 287 13.49 8.28 36.06
C SER A 287 13.74 6.98 36.85
N ILE A 288 13.01 5.91 36.54
CA ILE A 288 13.19 4.59 37.15
C ILE A 288 14.57 4.06 36.77
N LYS A 289 14.94 4.13 35.49
CA LYS A 289 16.25 3.68 35.01
C LYS A 289 17.40 4.46 35.61
N TRP A 290 17.29 5.78 35.67
CA TRP A 290 18.25 6.66 36.31
C TRP A 290 18.43 6.32 37.79
N ALA A 291 17.33 6.09 38.53
CA ALA A 291 17.39 5.67 39.92
C ALA A 291 18.08 4.30 40.09
N THR A 292 17.86 3.35 39.17
CA THR A 292 18.56 2.05 39.20
C THR A 292 20.05 2.16 38.88
N VAL A 293 20.44 3.00 37.91
CA VAL A 293 21.86 3.23 37.60
C VAL A 293 22.54 3.94 38.77
N LYS A 294 21.89 4.93 39.38
CA LYS A 294 22.43 5.65 40.54
C LYS A 294 22.62 4.73 41.74
N SER A 295 21.67 3.83 42.01
CA SER A 295 21.80 2.86 43.10
C SER A 295 22.88 1.81 42.82
N LEU A 296 23.02 1.37 41.57
CA LEU A 296 24.10 0.46 41.14
C LEU A 296 25.48 1.13 41.26
N ALA A 297 25.59 2.39 40.83
CA ALA A 297 26.82 3.18 40.95
C ALA A 297 27.21 3.43 42.41
N ALA A 298 26.24 3.67 43.30
CA ALA A 298 26.49 3.84 44.73
C ALA A 298 27.00 2.54 45.38
N ARG A 299 26.49 1.38 44.95
CA ARG A 299 27.00 0.06 45.37
C ARG A 299 28.41 -0.20 44.83
N GLN A 300 28.64 0.07 43.54
CA GLN A 300 29.96 -0.09 42.93
C GLN A 300 30.99 0.87 43.52
N SER A 301 30.62 2.09 43.93
CA SER A 301 31.54 3.02 44.60
C SER A 301 31.96 2.55 46.00
N LEU A 302 31.12 1.78 46.69
CA LEU A 302 31.49 1.14 47.96
C LEU A 302 32.51 0.01 47.73
N ASP A 303 32.36 -0.76 46.65
CA ASP A 303 33.27 -1.86 46.28
C ASP A 303 34.57 -1.36 45.59
N HIS A 304 34.53 -0.23 44.87
CA HIS A 304 35.66 0.37 44.12
C HIS A 304 36.57 1.27 44.95
N ALA A 305 36.39 1.38 46.27
CA ALA A 305 37.35 2.05 47.14
C ALA A 305 38.76 1.40 47.13
N HIS A 306 38.96 0.28 46.40
CA HIS A 306 40.21 -0.46 46.35
C HIS A 306 40.93 -0.49 44.99
N ASN A 307 40.37 0.01 43.88
CA ASN A 307 41.08 0.05 42.59
C ASN A 307 40.53 1.16 41.67
N ALA A 308 41.41 2.06 41.23
CA ALA A 308 41.09 3.13 40.30
C ALA A 308 41.19 2.65 38.84
N ASP A 309 40.16 2.96 38.04
CA ASP A 309 40.25 3.55 36.69
C ASP A 309 38.86 3.50 36.00
N GLY A 310 37.96 4.39 36.44
CA GLY A 310 36.66 4.58 35.80
C GLY A 310 35.66 5.35 36.66
N HIS A 311 34.96 6.33 36.08
CA HIS A 311 33.88 7.03 36.79
C HIS A 311 32.76 6.01 37.11
N PRO A 312 32.38 5.79 38.38
CA PRO A 312 31.50 4.68 38.79
C PRO A 312 30.12 4.73 38.10
N LEU A 313 29.66 5.93 37.75
CA LEU A 313 28.44 6.14 36.96
C LEU A 313 28.55 5.62 35.52
N ALA A 314 29.70 5.77 34.86
CA ALA A 314 29.91 5.29 33.49
C ALA A 314 29.93 3.75 33.45
N VAL A 315 30.54 3.13 34.46
CA VAL A 315 30.56 1.67 34.61
C VAL A 315 29.15 1.13 34.87
N ALA A 316 28.41 1.72 35.82
CA ALA A 316 27.04 1.34 36.14
C ALA A 316 26.06 1.53 34.95
N TRP A 317 26.26 2.56 34.14
CA TRP A 317 25.48 2.79 32.93
C TRP A 317 25.74 1.70 31.88
N ARG A 318 27.01 1.34 31.65
CA ARG A 318 27.42 0.31 30.69
C ARG A 318 26.98 -1.10 31.13
N THR A 319 26.97 -1.39 32.42
CA THR A 319 26.57 -2.72 32.93
C THR A 319 25.06 -2.87 33.12
N GLY A 320 24.34 -1.82 33.53
CA GLY A 320 22.92 -1.87 33.86
C GLY A 320 21.98 -1.37 32.76
N ALA A 321 22.15 -0.12 32.31
CA ALA A 321 21.22 0.52 31.38
C ALA A 321 21.43 0.11 29.92
N ALA A 322 22.68 -0.08 29.48
CA ALA A 322 22.99 -0.47 28.10
C ALA A 322 22.51 -1.89 27.75
N LYS A 323 22.26 -2.75 28.74
CA LYS A 323 21.85 -4.16 28.52
C LYS A 323 20.33 -4.36 28.45
N ASP A 324 19.52 -3.35 28.77
CA ASP A 324 18.06 -3.49 28.71
C ASP A 324 17.54 -3.19 27.30
N PHE A 325 17.46 -4.24 26.49
CA PHE A 325 16.93 -4.21 25.13
C PHE A 325 15.53 -3.57 25.03
N TRP A 326 14.63 -3.88 25.96
CA TRP A 326 13.25 -3.38 25.93
C TRP A 326 13.16 -1.89 26.23
N PHE A 327 14.08 -1.35 27.02
CA PHE A 327 14.13 0.08 27.29
C PHE A 327 14.48 0.86 26.01
N TRP A 328 15.51 0.42 25.28
CA TRP A 328 15.96 1.09 24.05
C TRP A 328 14.94 0.99 22.91
N ILE A 329 14.30 -0.17 22.73
CA ILE A 329 13.23 -0.32 21.74
C ILE A 329 12.09 0.65 22.04
N VAL A 330 11.59 0.67 23.27
CA VAL A 330 10.45 1.53 23.62
C VAL A 330 10.83 3.01 23.52
N LEU A 331 12.05 3.39 23.90
CA LEU A 331 12.53 4.76 23.72
C LEU A 331 12.54 5.15 22.23
N ALA A 332 13.05 4.27 21.35
CA ALA A 332 13.08 4.53 19.92
C ALA A 332 11.67 4.62 19.33
N VAL A 333 10.77 3.69 19.68
CA VAL A 333 9.36 3.70 19.23
C VAL A 333 8.66 4.97 19.68
N ASN A 334 8.78 5.35 20.96
CA ASN A 334 8.18 6.59 21.47
C ASN A 334 8.76 7.84 20.77
N PHE A 335 10.07 7.87 20.51
CA PHE A 335 10.70 8.99 19.80
C PHE A 335 10.15 9.13 18.38
N VAL A 336 10.10 8.04 17.60
CA VAL A 336 9.53 8.04 16.25
C VAL A 336 8.05 8.41 16.28
N THR A 337 7.29 7.91 17.27
CA THR A 337 5.88 8.24 17.45
C THR A 337 5.68 9.74 17.69
N VAL A 338 6.50 10.37 18.53
CA VAL A 338 6.46 11.82 18.78
C VAL A 338 6.79 12.59 17.51
N VAL A 339 7.84 12.22 16.78
CA VAL A 339 8.19 12.88 15.51
C VAL A 339 7.07 12.75 14.49
N CYS A 340 6.44 11.59 14.37
CA CYS A 340 5.32 11.34 13.46
C CYS A 340 4.09 12.19 13.82
N LEU A 341 3.75 12.29 15.11
CA LEU A 341 2.62 13.11 15.59
C LEU A 341 2.91 14.63 15.46
N LEU A 342 4.17 15.06 15.59
CA LEU A 342 4.58 16.45 15.35
C LEU A 342 4.60 16.80 13.86
N ALA A 343 5.03 15.89 12.99
CA ALA A 343 5.02 16.11 11.54
C ALA A 343 3.59 16.27 10.99
N THR A 344 2.63 15.58 11.61
CA THR A 344 1.21 15.62 11.26
C THR A 344 0.42 16.64 12.07
N TRP A 345 1.11 17.46 12.88
CA TRP A 345 0.52 18.45 13.79
C TRP A 345 -0.35 19.48 13.09
N ARG A 346 0.17 20.05 11.99
CA ARG A 346 -0.49 21.14 11.26
C ARG A 346 -1.51 20.63 10.23
N HIS A 347 -1.37 19.39 9.79
CA HIS A 347 -2.21 18.79 8.75
C HIS A 347 -2.52 17.33 9.12
N ALA A 348 -3.55 17.12 9.94
CA ALA A 348 -3.95 15.79 10.40
C ALA A 348 -4.28 14.83 9.23
N TYR A 349 -4.72 15.36 8.10
CA TYR A 349 -5.02 14.60 6.88
C TYR A 349 -3.77 14.05 6.19
N ARG A 350 -2.59 14.66 6.36
CA ARG A 350 -1.33 14.19 5.76
C ARG A 350 -0.94 12.80 6.26
N LEU A 351 -1.35 12.44 7.47
CA LEU A 351 -1.09 11.11 8.03
C LEU A 351 -1.73 9.98 7.19
N SER A 352 -2.84 10.27 6.49
CA SER A 352 -3.50 9.27 5.66
C SER A 352 -3.28 9.45 4.15
N LEU A 353 -2.77 10.60 3.71
CA LEU A 353 -2.43 10.81 2.30
C LEU A 353 -0.98 10.45 1.98
N ASP A 354 -0.10 10.41 3.00
CA ASP A 354 1.31 10.06 2.83
C ASP A 354 1.55 8.63 3.32
N ASP A 355 1.80 7.72 2.38
CA ASP A 355 2.07 6.30 2.64
C ASP A 355 3.24 6.10 3.60
N SER A 356 4.26 6.97 3.55
CA SER A 356 5.44 6.87 4.42
C SER A 356 5.08 7.19 5.87
N LEU A 357 4.27 8.23 6.08
CA LEU A 357 3.77 8.59 7.41
C LEU A 357 2.79 7.54 7.94
N CYS A 358 1.90 7.03 7.08
CA CYS A 358 0.97 5.97 7.44
C CYS A 358 1.70 4.69 7.88
N PHE A 359 2.69 4.24 7.09
CA PHE A 359 3.53 3.08 7.42
C PHE A 359 4.27 3.27 8.74
N THR A 360 4.87 4.46 8.94
CA THR A 360 5.61 4.79 10.17
C THR A 360 4.70 4.75 11.39
N PHE A 361 3.51 5.36 11.30
CA PHE A 361 2.54 5.38 12.38
C PHE A 361 1.97 3.99 12.68
N ALA A 362 1.61 3.22 11.65
CA ALA A 362 1.14 1.84 11.79
C ALA A 362 2.20 0.95 12.46
N SER A 363 3.46 1.09 12.04
CA SER A 363 4.61 0.40 12.66
C SER A 363 4.77 0.77 14.13
N CYS A 364 4.66 2.05 14.48
CA CYS A 364 4.70 2.52 15.87
C CYS A 364 3.57 1.92 16.71
N CYS A 365 2.33 1.89 16.20
CA CYS A 365 1.20 1.26 16.87
C CYS A 365 1.44 -0.24 17.13
N ALA A 366 1.90 -0.98 16.11
CA ALA A 366 2.19 -2.40 16.22
C ALA A 366 3.32 -2.68 17.23
N LEU A 367 4.42 -1.92 17.16
CA LEU A 367 5.55 -2.06 18.07
C LEU A 367 5.19 -1.66 19.51
N GLN A 368 4.29 -0.69 19.70
CA GLN A 368 3.81 -0.32 21.03
C GLN A 368 3.05 -1.48 21.69
N TRP A 369 2.12 -2.12 20.96
CA TRP A 369 1.43 -3.32 21.45
C TRP A 369 2.40 -4.49 21.64
N GLY A 370 3.33 -4.70 20.70
CA GLY A 370 4.38 -5.72 20.83
C GLY A 370 5.25 -5.51 22.06
N SER A 371 5.51 -4.27 22.46
CA SER A 371 6.32 -3.97 23.64
C SER A 371 5.61 -4.27 24.98
N LEU A 372 4.29 -4.47 24.98
CA LEU A 372 3.56 -4.97 26.15
C LEU A 372 3.89 -6.43 26.47
N VAL A 373 4.43 -7.20 25.52
CA VAL A 373 4.89 -8.59 25.73
C VAL A 373 5.89 -8.70 26.89
N ARG A 374 6.69 -7.65 27.15
CA ARG A 374 7.62 -7.63 28.28
C ARG A 374 6.94 -7.76 29.65
N TYR A 375 5.65 -7.40 29.74
CA TYR A 375 4.87 -7.51 30.97
C TYR A 375 4.22 -8.88 31.16
N LEU A 376 4.20 -9.73 30.14
CA LEU A 376 3.74 -11.12 30.27
C LEU A 376 4.64 -11.92 31.24
N GLN A 377 5.87 -11.47 31.48
CA GLN A 377 6.80 -12.09 32.43
C GLN A 377 6.40 -11.95 33.91
N VAL A 378 5.37 -11.17 34.24
CA VAL A 378 4.92 -10.93 35.62
C VAL A 378 4.22 -12.16 36.23
N ASN A 379 3.60 -13.00 35.39
CA ASN A 379 2.95 -14.23 35.84
C ASN A 379 3.83 -15.44 35.49
N THR A 380 4.01 -16.36 36.44
CA THR A 380 4.89 -17.54 36.30
C THR A 380 4.51 -18.43 35.11
N ARG A 381 3.22 -18.54 34.77
CA ARG A 381 2.76 -19.32 33.59
C ARG A 381 3.12 -18.66 32.26
N PHE A 382 2.91 -17.34 32.16
CA PHE A 382 3.22 -16.57 30.95
C PHE A 382 4.71 -16.27 30.79
N HIS A 383 5.48 -16.35 31.88
CA HIS A 383 6.94 -16.23 31.87
C HIS A 383 7.60 -17.32 31.01
N ILE A 384 7.11 -18.57 31.10
CA ILE A 384 7.62 -19.69 30.30
C ILE A 384 7.48 -19.39 28.81
N LEU A 385 6.31 -18.91 28.36
CA LEU A 385 6.08 -18.54 26.96
C LEU A 385 7.04 -17.45 26.48
N GLY A 386 7.23 -16.40 27.27
CA GLY A 386 8.18 -15.33 26.94
C GLY A 386 9.63 -15.82 26.87
N LEU A 387 10.00 -16.79 27.73
CA LEU A 387 11.32 -17.39 27.74
C LEU A 387 11.55 -18.31 26.52
N THR A 388 10.54 -19.10 26.15
CA THR A 388 10.54 -19.92 24.93
C THR A 388 10.75 -19.06 23.69
N LEU A 389 9.98 -17.98 23.51
CA LEU A 389 10.14 -17.08 22.37
C LEU A 389 11.52 -16.42 22.36
N ARG A 390 12.02 -15.95 23.51
CA ARG A 390 13.32 -15.29 23.61
C ARG A 390 14.49 -16.22 23.26
N ARG A 391 14.38 -17.52 23.57
CA ARG A 391 15.41 -18.53 23.27
C ARG A 391 15.26 -19.11 21.86
N GLY A 392 14.02 -19.38 21.44
CA GLY A 392 13.70 -20.08 20.20
C GLY A 392 13.76 -19.18 18.96
N LEU A 393 13.21 -17.96 19.03
CA LEU A 393 13.15 -17.05 17.88
C LEU A 393 14.52 -16.75 17.24
N PRO A 394 15.61 -16.43 17.99
CA PRO A 394 16.91 -16.21 17.36
C PRO A 394 17.48 -17.48 16.71
N ARG A 395 17.23 -18.67 17.28
CA ARG A 395 17.65 -19.94 16.70
C ARG A 395 16.90 -20.26 15.40
N VAL A 396 15.58 -20.01 15.38
CA VAL A 396 14.77 -20.12 14.16
C VAL A 396 15.25 -19.15 13.09
N MET A 397 15.51 -17.88 13.46
CA MET A 397 16.04 -16.89 12.51
C MET A 397 17.39 -17.30 11.91
N GLN A 398 18.32 -17.83 12.72
CA GLN A 398 19.60 -18.34 12.23
C GLN A 398 19.42 -19.50 11.24
N PHE A 399 18.51 -20.43 11.55
CA PHE A 399 18.17 -21.53 10.65
C PHE A 399 17.56 -21.03 9.34
N LEU A 400 16.58 -20.11 9.40
CA LEU A 400 15.94 -19.53 8.22
C LEU A 400 16.94 -18.76 7.34
N VAL A 401 17.87 -18.00 7.94
CA VAL A 401 18.96 -17.34 7.20
C VAL A 401 19.87 -18.37 6.51
N GLY A 402 20.11 -19.52 7.15
CA GLY A 402 20.87 -20.63 6.55
C GLY A 402 20.16 -21.29 5.35
N VAL A 403 18.84 -21.38 5.38
CA VAL A 403 18.03 -21.98 4.30
C VAL A 403 17.71 -20.98 3.18
N LEU A 404 17.81 -19.67 3.46
CA LEU A 404 17.46 -18.59 2.52
C LEU A 404 18.11 -18.73 1.12
N PRO A 405 19.39 -19.10 0.96
CA PRO A 405 19.97 -19.28 -0.38
C PRO A 405 19.27 -20.35 -1.21
N ILE A 406 18.77 -21.42 -0.57
CA ILE A 406 18.01 -22.47 -1.25
C ILE A 406 16.65 -21.92 -1.69
N PHE A 407 15.97 -21.16 -0.82
CA PHE A 407 14.71 -20.51 -1.16
C PHE A 407 14.86 -19.58 -2.37
N VAL A 408 15.89 -18.74 -2.37
CA VAL A 408 16.21 -17.85 -3.50
C VAL A 408 16.50 -18.65 -4.77
N GLY A 409 17.18 -19.79 -4.66
CA GLY A 409 17.40 -20.70 -5.79
C GLY A 409 16.10 -21.19 -6.42
N PHE A 410 15.13 -21.61 -5.60
CA PHE A 410 13.79 -21.98 -6.08
C PHE A 410 13.06 -20.79 -6.71
N VAL A 411 13.09 -19.62 -6.07
CA VAL A 411 12.47 -18.40 -6.61
C VAL A 411 13.01 -18.08 -8.00
N LEU A 412 14.34 -18.02 -8.16
CA LEU A 412 14.95 -17.70 -9.45
C LEU A 412 14.65 -18.76 -10.51
N PHE A 413 14.70 -20.05 -10.15
CA PHE A 413 14.32 -21.12 -11.08
C PHE A 413 12.87 -20.98 -11.53
N GLY A 414 11.95 -20.77 -10.58
CA GLY A 414 10.52 -20.62 -10.87
C GLY A 414 10.24 -19.41 -11.76
N THR A 415 10.86 -18.27 -11.46
CA THR A 415 10.72 -17.05 -12.27
C THR A 415 11.21 -17.26 -13.70
N VAL A 416 12.39 -17.86 -13.88
CA VAL A 416 12.97 -18.06 -15.22
C VAL A 416 12.21 -19.13 -16.02
N MET A 417 11.80 -20.23 -15.39
CA MET A 417 11.14 -21.34 -16.08
C MET A 417 9.67 -21.10 -16.36
N PHE A 418 8.93 -20.52 -15.41
CA PHE A 418 7.47 -20.38 -15.48
C PHE A 418 6.99 -18.95 -15.72
N GLY A 419 7.83 -17.93 -15.49
CA GLY A 419 7.40 -16.52 -15.49
C GLY A 419 6.91 -15.97 -16.83
N ALA A 420 7.30 -16.58 -17.96
CA ALA A 420 6.83 -16.15 -19.27
C ALA A 420 5.37 -16.53 -19.57
N LYS A 421 4.82 -17.54 -18.87
CA LYS A 421 3.49 -18.11 -19.16
C LYS A 421 2.54 -18.05 -17.97
N VAL A 422 3.07 -18.02 -16.75
CA VAL A 422 2.29 -18.04 -15.52
C VAL A 422 2.48 -16.72 -14.77
N PRO A 423 1.42 -15.91 -14.59
CA PRO A 423 1.51 -14.63 -13.89
C PRO A 423 2.07 -14.73 -12.47
N ARG A 424 1.77 -15.83 -11.76
CA ARG A 424 2.30 -16.12 -10.40
C ARG A 424 3.83 -16.16 -10.36
N PHE A 425 4.47 -16.55 -11.46
CA PHE A 425 5.92 -16.64 -11.58
C PHE A 425 6.56 -15.47 -12.35
N GLN A 426 5.79 -14.46 -12.75
CA GLN A 426 6.23 -13.40 -13.66
C GLN A 426 7.43 -12.58 -13.14
N SER A 427 7.49 -12.36 -11.82
CA SER A 427 8.57 -11.62 -11.17
C SER A 427 9.13 -12.43 -9.99
N ALA A 428 10.37 -12.12 -9.58
CA ALA A 428 10.95 -12.74 -8.39
C ALA A 428 10.13 -12.45 -7.13
N SER A 429 9.51 -11.26 -7.03
CA SER A 429 8.65 -10.90 -5.90
C SER A 429 7.36 -11.71 -5.88
N THR A 430 6.65 -11.81 -7.00
CA THR A 430 5.40 -12.59 -7.08
C THR A 430 5.68 -14.07 -6.89
N THR A 431 6.78 -14.58 -7.48
CA THR A 431 7.24 -15.96 -7.29
C THR A 431 7.54 -16.24 -5.81
N ALA A 432 8.23 -15.33 -5.12
CA ALA A 432 8.53 -15.50 -3.69
C ALA A 432 7.25 -15.53 -2.85
N THR A 433 6.25 -14.70 -3.16
CA THR A 433 4.94 -14.73 -2.50
C THR A 433 4.23 -16.06 -2.75
N THR A 434 4.17 -16.53 -4.00
CA THR A 434 3.53 -17.82 -4.33
C THR A 434 4.22 -18.99 -3.64
N LEU A 435 5.55 -19.05 -3.67
CA LEU A 435 6.30 -20.10 -2.97
C LEU A 435 6.15 -20.02 -1.45
N PHE A 436 6.06 -18.82 -0.88
CA PHE A 436 5.78 -18.65 0.55
C PHE A 436 4.37 -19.15 0.91
N SER A 437 3.35 -18.86 0.09
CA SER A 437 1.99 -19.38 0.25
C SER A 437 1.97 -20.91 0.17
N VAL A 438 2.62 -21.49 -0.85
CA VAL A 438 2.73 -22.95 -1.03
C VAL A 438 3.45 -23.61 0.14
N ALA A 439 4.51 -22.98 0.69
CA ALA A 439 5.20 -23.51 1.86
C ALA A 439 4.26 -23.68 3.06
N ASN A 440 3.33 -22.72 3.24
CA ASN A 440 2.30 -22.74 4.28
C ASN A 440 1.05 -23.59 3.93
N GLY A 441 1.02 -24.21 2.75
CA GLY A 441 -0.08 -25.07 2.30
C GLY A 441 -1.23 -24.34 1.61
N ASP A 442 -1.04 -23.09 1.21
CA ASP A 442 -2.01 -22.31 0.45
C ASP A 442 -1.77 -22.42 -1.06
N GLU A 443 -2.85 -22.33 -1.87
CA GLU A 443 -2.83 -22.35 -3.34
C GLU A 443 -2.05 -23.51 -4.01
N VAL A 444 -1.89 -24.65 -3.31
CA VAL A 444 -1.05 -25.77 -3.79
C VAL A 444 -1.60 -26.37 -5.08
N HIS A 445 -2.91 -26.63 -5.15
CA HIS A 445 -3.54 -27.24 -6.33
C HIS A 445 -3.49 -26.32 -7.56
N ASP A 446 -3.73 -25.03 -7.36
CA ASP A 446 -3.68 -24.03 -8.43
C ASP A 446 -2.26 -23.91 -8.99
N THR A 447 -1.26 -23.94 -8.11
CA THR A 447 0.15 -23.95 -8.54
C THR A 447 0.48 -25.18 -9.40
N PHE A 448 -0.07 -26.35 -9.08
CA PHE A 448 0.11 -27.56 -9.91
C PHE A 448 -0.55 -27.42 -11.29
N ASN A 449 -1.75 -26.85 -11.36
CA ASN A 449 -2.45 -26.62 -12.63
C ASN A 449 -1.69 -25.62 -13.50
N ASP A 450 -1.17 -24.55 -12.89
CA ASP A 450 -0.43 -23.50 -13.60
C ASP A 450 0.89 -24.00 -14.22
N VAL A 451 1.59 -24.94 -13.58
CA VAL A 451 2.83 -25.53 -14.12
C VAL A 451 2.61 -26.77 -15.00
N ALA A 452 1.36 -27.21 -15.17
CA ALA A 452 1.00 -28.46 -15.87
C ALA A 452 1.39 -28.48 -17.35
N TYR A 453 1.58 -27.31 -17.98
CA TYR A 453 2.07 -27.21 -19.37
C TYR A 453 3.49 -27.80 -19.54
N THR A 454 4.23 -27.93 -18.45
CA THR A 454 5.52 -28.65 -18.37
C THR A 454 5.38 -29.82 -17.37
N PRO A 455 4.69 -30.90 -17.74
CA PRO A 455 4.16 -31.87 -16.78
C PRO A 455 5.25 -32.49 -15.90
N TRP A 456 6.41 -32.83 -16.47
CA TRP A 456 7.51 -33.44 -15.71
C TRP A 456 8.28 -32.43 -14.87
N ILE A 457 8.66 -31.30 -15.47
CA ILE A 457 9.51 -30.29 -14.81
C ILE A 457 8.73 -29.55 -13.73
N GLY A 458 7.50 -29.13 -14.04
CA GLY A 458 6.60 -28.44 -13.12
C GLY A 458 6.24 -29.30 -11.92
N GLN A 459 5.87 -30.57 -12.13
CA GLN A 459 5.56 -31.47 -11.02
C GLN A 459 6.79 -31.73 -10.14
N ILE A 460 7.95 -32.05 -10.72
CA ILE A 460 9.18 -32.27 -9.94
C ILE A 460 9.55 -31.01 -9.15
N TYR A 461 9.41 -29.83 -9.76
CA TYR A 461 9.67 -28.56 -9.10
C TYR A 461 8.76 -28.34 -7.87
N VAL A 462 7.45 -28.44 -8.04
CA VAL A 462 6.49 -28.20 -6.93
C VAL A 462 6.61 -29.29 -5.85
N TYR A 463 6.76 -30.57 -6.23
CA TYR A 463 6.95 -31.66 -5.27
C TYR A 463 8.25 -31.51 -4.47
N SER A 464 9.38 -31.22 -5.13
CA SER A 464 10.66 -31.02 -4.45
C SER A 464 10.63 -29.82 -3.50
N TYR A 465 9.99 -28.72 -3.92
CA TYR A 465 9.78 -27.56 -3.08
C TYR A 465 8.93 -27.88 -1.84
N MET A 466 7.79 -28.55 -2.01
CA MET A 466 6.87 -28.90 -0.93
C MET A 466 7.52 -29.86 0.09
N ILE A 467 8.23 -30.89 -0.38
CA ILE A 467 8.94 -31.82 0.51
C ILE A 467 9.99 -31.06 1.32
N LEU A 468 10.76 -30.19 0.68
CA LEU A 468 11.81 -29.45 1.37
C LEU A 468 11.25 -28.38 2.32
N PHE A 469 10.39 -27.48 1.85
CA PHE A 469 9.96 -26.33 2.64
C PHE A 469 8.79 -26.65 3.59
N SER A 470 7.75 -27.34 3.11
CA SER A 470 6.57 -27.62 3.93
C SER A 470 6.78 -28.77 4.93
N TYR A 471 7.55 -29.79 4.56
CA TYR A 471 7.78 -30.93 5.45
C TYR A 471 9.11 -30.88 6.19
N VAL A 472 10.21 -30.48 5.57
CA VAL A 472 11.51 -30.45 6.29
C VAL A 472 11.69 -29.12 7.03
N VAL A 473 11.70 -27.98 6.34
CA VAL A 473 12.02 -26.67 6.94
C VAL A 473 11.00 -26.28 8.00
N LEU A 474 9.70 -26.39 7.74
CA LEU A 474 8.67 -26.09 8.74
C LEU A 474 8.75 -27.00 9.97
N MET A 475 8.96 -28.32 9.80
CA MET A 475 9.09 -29.23 10.93
C MET A 475 10.34 -28.94 11.77
N VAL A 476 11.45 -28.54 11.14
CA VAL A 476 12.66 -28.11 11.87
C VAL A 476 12.38 -26.83 12.66
N CYS A 477 11.67 -25.85 12.08
CA CYS A 477 11.27 -24.65 12.81
C CYS A 477 10.41 -24.98 14.05
N ILE A 478 9.43 -25.87 13.90
CA ILE A 478 8.61 -26.37 15.03
C ILE A 478 9.50 -27.05 16.07
N GLY A 479 10.42 -27.93 15.64
CA GLY A 479 11.35 -28.62 16.52
C GLY A 479 12.29 -27.68 17.31
N ILE A 480 12.76 -26.60 16.69
CA ILE A 480 13.58 -25.58 17.39
C ILE A 480 12.77 -24.86 18.47
N ILE A 481 11.50 -24.53 18.19
CA ILE A 481 10.61 -23.90 19.18
C ILE A 481 10.25 -24.88 20.30
N GLU A 482 10.03 -26.15 19.97
CA GLU A 482 9.76 -27.21 20.93
C GLU A 482 10.96 -27.46 21.86
N ASP A 483 12.19 -27.53 21.34
CA ASP A 483 13.42 -27.59 22.15
C ASP A 483 13.55 -26.38 23.08
N ALA A 484 13.30 -25.17 22.55
CA ALA A 484 13.30 -23.95 23.36
C ALA A 484 12.23 -23.97 24.46
N PHE A 485 11.08 -24.60 24.19
CA PHE A 485 10.00 -24.77 25.17
C PHE A 485 10.40 -25.75 26.28
N PHE A 486 10.90 -26.93 25.95
CA PHE A 486 11.34 -27.89 26.96
C PHE A 486 12.49 -27.35 27.81
N SER A 487 13.43 -26.64 27.20
CA SER A 487 14.50 -25.92 27.91
C SER A 487 13.97 -24.83 28.86
N ALA A 488 12.85 -24.19 28.51
CA ALA A 488 12.21 -23.17 29.36
C ALA A 488 11.43 -23.79 30.53
N VAL A 489 10.80 -24.95 30.33
CA VAL A 489 9.99 -25.64 31.35
C VAL A 489 10.87 -26.44 32.32
N PHE A 490 11.89 -27.14 31.82
CA PHE A 490 12.72 -28.08 32.60
C PHE A 490 14.21 -27.70 32.60
N PRO A 491 14.59 -26.55 33.19
CA PRO A 491 15.97 -26.05 33.13
C PRO A 491 16.99 -26.93 33.88
N ALA A 492 16.56 -27.74 34.85
CA ALA A 492 17.45 -28.60 35.65
C ALA A 492 17.88 -29.88 34.91
N SER A 493 17.03 -30.41 34.02
CA SER A 493 17.24 -31.68 33.32
C SER A 493 17.67 -31.51 31.87
N TRP A 494 17.69 -30.29 31.33
CA TRP A 494 18.10 -30.04 29.95
C TRP A 494 19.60 -29.76 29.86
N PRO A 495 20.37 -30.49 29.05
CA PRO A 495 21.78 -30.20 28.83
C PRO A 495 21.91 -28.84 28.14
N THR A 496 22.44 -27.86 28.86
CA THR A 496 22.86 -26.57 28.29
C THR A 496 24.28 -26.74 27.78
N SER A 497 24.58 -26.31 26.55
CA SER A 497 25.95 -26.38 25.97
C SER A 497 27.02 -25.75 26.88
N ASP A 498 26.65 -24.78 27.73
CA ASP A 498 27.52 -24.16 28.74
C ASP A 498 27.97 -25.14 29.84
N LYS A 499 27.15 -26.14 30.19
CA LYS A 499 27.50 -27.19 31.15
C LYS A 499 28.45 -28.22 30.55
N GLU A 500 28.22 -28.63 29.30
CA GLU A 500 29.11 -29.57 28.61
C GLU A 500 30.49 -28.96 28.37
N GLN A 501 30.58 -27.66 28.02
CA GLN A 501 31.87 -26.97 27.87
C GLN A 501 32.59 -26.77 29.21
N GLY A 502 31.85 -26.51 30.30
CA GLY A 502 32.41 -26.42 31.65
C GLY A 502 32.92 -27.77 32.17
N GLU A 503 32.21 -28.86 31.90
CA GLU A 503 32.61 -30.22 32.29
C GLU A 503 33.80 -30.74 31.44
N LEU A 504 33.83 -30.45 30.14
CA LEU A 504 34.98 -30.74 29.27
C LEU A 504 36.25 -29.93 29.64
N GLN A 505 36.09 -28.71 30.16
CA GLN A 505 37.22 -27.93 30.69
C GLN A 505 37.66 -28.41 32.08
N GLN A 506 36.75 -28.97 32.89
CA GLN A 506 37.08 -29.45 34.25
C GLN A 506 37.67 -30.87 34.26
N ASN A 507 37.39 -31.71 33.26
CA ASN A 507 37.95 -33.06 33.14
C ASN A 507 38.68 -33.30 31.80
N PRO A 508 39.91 -32.78 31.63
CA PRO A 508 40.71 -33.02 30.42
C PRO A 508 41.22 -34.47 30.27
N VAL A 509 40.92 -35.36 31.22
CA VAL A 509 41.43 -36.74 31.26
C VAL A 509 40.59 -37.70 30.40
N GLU A 510 39.29 -37.46 30.22
CA GLU A 510 38.44 -38.34 29.40
C GLU A 510 38.58 -38.10 27.89
N ALA A 511 39.01 -36.91 27.47
CA ALA A 511 39.18 -36.57 26.04
C ALA A 511 40.35 -37.30 25.35
N ARG A 512 41.23 -38.00 26.09
CA ARG A 512 42.37 -38.74 25.52
C ARG A 512 42.09 -40.18 25.11
N HIS A 513 40.94 -40.75 25.48
CA HIS A 513 40.63 -42.15 25.19
C HIS A 513 39.80 -42.38 23.92
N HIS A 514 39.44 -41.32 23.20
CA HIS A 514 38.77 -41.39 21.91
C HIS A 514 39.59 -40.68 20.83
N HIS A 515 40.76 -41.24 20.51
CA HIS A 515 41.45 -41.00 19.24
C HIS A 515 41.99 -42.30 18.68
#